data_AF-G1FLD2-F1
#
_entry.id   AF-G1FLD2-F1
#
_cell.length_a   1.000
_cell.length_b   1.000
_cell.length_c   1.000
_cell.angle_alpha   90.00
_cell.angle_beta   90.00
_cell.angle_gamma   90.00
#
_symmetry.space_group_name_H-M   'P 1'
#
loop_
_entity.id
_entity.type
_entity.pdbx_description
1 polymer ?
#
loop_
_entity_poly.entity_id
_entity_poly.type
_entity_poly.pdbx_seq_one_letter_code
_entity_poly.pdbx_strand_id
1 'polypeptide(L)'
;MLSWFIFLNILFWLIIINLILKFKNFLTMLLMSELIWILIYTLSVYIGIIYSDILIISITFFILCFSGIEFSIGIILSILYKNLNESLNLNSSLKSEQQTNYFKNFKNFKNII
;
A
#
# COMPACT_ATOMS: atom_id res chain seq x y z
N MET A 1 7.98 -16.96 -25.33
CA MET A 1 7.65 -15.55 -25.02
C MET A 1 6.22 -15.35 -24.53
N LEU A 2 5.20 -15.90 -25.21
CA LEU A 2 3.81 -15.73 -24.76
C LEU A 2 3.55 -16.30 -23.34
N SER A 3 4.17 -17.45 -23.00
CA SER A 3 4.03 -18.09 -21.68
C SER A 3 4.48 -17.20 -20.51
N TRP A 4 5.62 -16.52 -20.67
CA TRP A 4 6.17 -15.60 -19.67
C TRP A 4 5.28 -14.36 -19.49
N PHE A 5 4.72 -13.85 -20.58
CA PHE A 5 3.76 -12.73 -20.53
C PHE A 5 2.48 -13.11 -19.77
N ILE A 6 1.95 -14.31 -20.02
CA ILE A 6 0.77 -14.84 -19.34
C ILE A 6 1.07 -15.03 -17.85
N PHE A 7 2.23 -15.59 -17.51
CA PHE A 7 2.67 -15.76 -16.12
C PHE A 7 2.74 -14.43 -15.36
N LEU A 8 3.39 -13.41 -15.92
CA LEU A 8 3.50 -12.09 -15.30
C LEU A 8 2.14 -11.42 -15.10
N ASN A 9 1.22 -11.57 -16.07
CA ASN A 9 -0.15 -11.06 -15.94
C ASN A 9 -0.94 -11.76 -14.81
N ILE A 10 -0.82 -13.09 -14.69
CA ILE A 10 -1.48 -13.82 -13.60
C ILE A 10 -0.94 -13.34 -12.24
N LEU A 11 0.38 -13.14 -12.14
CA LEU A 11 1.03 -12.64 -10.93
C LEU A 11 0.53 -11.22 -10.58
N PHE A 12 0.40 -10.34 -11.57
CA PHE A 12 -0.18 -9.00 -11.41
C PHE A 12 -1.60 -9.04 -10.81
N TRP A 13 -2.48 -9.88 -11.37
CA TRP A 13 -3.84 -10.02 -10.83
C TRP A 13 -3.87 -10.59 -9.41
N LEU A 14 -3.00 -11.55 -9.09
CA LEU A 14 -2.89 -12.09 -7.73
C LEU A 14 -2.48 -11.03 -6.70
N ILE A 15 -1.55 -10.14 -7.04
CA ILE A 15 -1.14 -9.05 -6.14
C ILE A 15 -2.27 -8.03 -5.95
N ILE A 16 -2.99 -7.68 -7.01
CA ILE A 16 -4.16 -6.78 -6.89
C ILE A 16 -5.23 -7.37 -5.96
N ILE A 17 -5.53 -8.67 -6.11
CA ILE A 17 -6.48 -9.35 -5.21
C ILE A 17 -5.99 -9.25 -3.76
N ASN A 18 -4.69 -9.43 -3.52
CA ASN A 18 -4.12 -9.30 -2.20
C ASN A 18 -4.14 -7.86 -1.66
N LEU A 19 -4.12 -6.84 -2.53
CA LEU A 19 -4.25 -5.44 -2.14
C LEU A 19 -5.67 -5.09 -1.70
N ILE A 20 -6.69 -5.69 -2.34
CA ILE A 20 -8.09 -5.52 -1.96
C ILE A 20 -8.38 -6.18 -0.59
N LEU A 21 -7.61 -7.21 -0.22
CA LEU A 21 -7.68 -7.77 1.13
C LEU A 21 -7.15 -6.76 2.15
N LYS A 22 -7.91 -6.54 3.22
CA LYS A 22 -7.62 -5.50 4.22
C LYS A 22 -6.24 -5.66 4.83
N PHE A 23 -5.39 -4.64 4.67
CA PHE A 23 -4.13 -4.55 5.39
C PHE A 23 -4.34 -4.16 6.84
N LYS A 24 -3.57 -4.81 7.72
CA LYS A 24 -3.56 -4.49 9.16
C LYS A 24 -2.63 -3.31 9.46
N ASN A 25 -1.51 -3.19 8.74
CA ASN A 25 -0.48 -2.21 9.03
C ASN A 25 -0.28 -1.28 7.83
N PHE A 26 -0.11 0.02 8.08
CA PHE A 26 0.14 0.99 7.02
C PHE A 26 1.42 0.66 6.23
N LEU A 27 2.47 0.19 6.93
CA LEU A 27 3.71 -0.24 6.28
C LEU A 27 3.49 -1.42 5.33
N THR A 28 2.64 -2.38 5.70
CA THR A 28 2.34 -3.53 4.83
C THR A 28 1.58 -3.11 3.58
N MET A 29 0.75 -2.07 3.67
CA MET A 29 0.07 -1.50 2.50
C MET A 29 1.07 -0.84 1.54
N LEU A 30 2.03 -0.08 2.08
CA LEU A 30 3.10 0.56 1.30
C LEU A 30 3.97 -0.45 0.54
N LEU A 31 4.42 -1.50 1.23
CA LEU A 31 5.24 -2.55 0.61
C LEU A 31 4.50 -3.29 -0.51
N MET A 32 3.18 -3.45 -0.38
CA MET A 32 2.36 -4.06 -1.43
C MET A 32 2.19 -3.13 -2.63
N SER A 33 2.17 -1.81 -2.44
CA SER A 33 2.23 -0.85 -3.55
C SER A 33 3.55 -0.99 -4.33
N GLU A 34 4.69 -1.10 -3.64
CA GLU A 34 6.00 -1.27 -4.30
C GLU A 34 6.08 -2.56 -5.12
N LEU A 35 5.46 -3.65 -4.65
CA LEU A 35 5.40 -4.89 -5.42
C LEU A 35 4.63 -4.72 -6.74
N ILE A 36 3.60 -3.87 -6.78
CA ILE A 36 2.86 -3.57 -8.00
C ILE A 36 3.73 -2.77 -8.97
N TRP A 37 4.46 -1.76 -8.48
CA TRP A 37 5.39 -1.00 -9.30
C TRP A 37 6.48 -1.85 -9.93
N ILE A 38 7.07 -2.77 -9.15
CA ILE A 38 8.06 -3.73 -9.66
C ILE A 38 7.45 -4.59 -10.77
N LEU A 39 6.21 -5.05 -10.62
CA LEU A 39 5.57 -5.82 -11.68
C LEU A 39 5.31 -5.01 -12.93
N ILE A 40 4.79 -3.79 -12.80
CA ILE A 40 4.56 -2.89 -13.94
C ILE A 40 5.89 -2.60 -14.65
N TYR A 41 6.96 -2.36 -13.90
CA TYR A 41 8.30 -2.20 -14.44
C TYR A 41 8.72 -3.44 -15.24
N THR A 42 8.69 -4.64 -14.65
CA THR A 42 9.10 -5.88 -15.33
C THR A 42 8.29 -6.14 -16.60
N LEU A 43 6.98 -5.86 -16.57
CA LEU A 43 6.07 -6.09 -17.68
C LEU A 43 6.31 -5.08 -18.82
N SER A 44 6.55 -3.81 -18.49
CA SER A 44 6.92 -2.79 -19.49
C SER A 44 8.29 -3.03 -20.12
N VAL A 45 9.29 -3.47 -19.36
CA VAL A 45 10.60 -3.86 -19.89
C VAL A 45 10.45 -5.06 -20.84
N TYR A 46 9.67 -6.04 -20.43
CA TYR A 46 9.41 -7.23 -21.25
C TYR A 46 8.73 -6.89 -22.58
N ILE A 47 7.73 -5.99 -22.55
CA ILE A 47 7.07 -5.46 -23.76
C ILE A 47 8.07 -4.68 -24.62
N GLY A 48 8.88 -3.80 -24.02
CA GLY A 48 9.86 -3.00 -24.73
C GLY A 48 10.89 -3.84 -25.49
N ILE A 49 11.32 -4.96 -24.90
CA ILE A 49 12.22 -5.92 -25.56
C ILE A 49 11.53 -6.62 -26.74
N ILE A 50 10.28 -7.05 -26.58
CA ILE A 50 9.52 -7.73 -27.66
C ILE A 50 9.35 -6.83 -28.87
N TYR A 51 8.94 -5.57 -28.65
CA TYR A 51 8.70 -4.62 -29.73
C TYR A 51 9.97 -3.90 -30.19
N SER A 52 11.11 -4.13 -29.52
CA SER A 52 12.38 -3.44 -29.79
C SER A 52 12.24 -1.93 -29.84
N ASP A 53 11.35 -1.37 -29.01
CA ASP A 53 11.03 0.05 -28.99
C ASP A 53 11.71 0.75 -27.81
N ILE A 54 12.62 1.66 -28.14
CA ILE A 54 13.39 2.46 -27.18
C ILE A 54 12.48 3.40 -26.37
N LEU A 55 11.35 3.84 -26.93
CA LEU A 55 10.41 4.71 -26.21
C LEU A 55 9.79 3.95 -25.04
N ILE A 56 9.33 2.71 -25.26
CA ILE A 56 8.77 1.87 -24.20
C ILE A 56 9.82 1.61 -23.11
N ILE A 57 11.06 1.31 -23.50
CA ILE A 57 12.17 1.11 -22.57
C ILE A 57 12.44 2.38 -21.76
N SER A 58 12.43 3.56 -22.37
CA SER A 58 12.62 4.83 -21.66
C SER A 58 11.51 5.13 -20.64
N ILE A 59 10.25 4.80 -20.97
CA ILE A 59 9.10 4.90 -20.06
C ILE A 59 9.32 4.04 -18.80
N THR A 60 10.01 2.91 -18.89
CA THR A 60 10.29 2.06 -17.72
C THR A 60 11.16 2.74 -16.66
N PHE A 61 12.07 3.63 -17.06
CA PHE A 61 12.86 4.43 -16.12
C PHE A 61 12.01 5.49 -15.44
N PHE A 62 11.03 6.08 -16.14
CA PHE A 62 10.07 6.99 -15.53
C PHE A 62 9.20 6.27 -14.51
N ILE A 63 8.74 5.04 -14.79
CA ILE A 63 7.95 4.21 -13.86
C ILE A 63 8.72 4.01 -12.54
N LEU A 64 10.01 3.69 -12.59
CA LEU A 64 10.87 3.59 -11.40
C LEU A 64 10.98 4.90 -10.63
N CYS A 65 11.12 6.03 -11.34
CA CYS A 65 11.20 7.35 -10.70
C CYS A 65 9.89 7.69 -9.96
N PHE A 66 8.74 7.43 -10.59
CA PHE A 66 7.43 7.63 -9.97
C PHE A 66 7.21 6.74 -8.74
N SER A 67 7.60 5.47 -8.80
CA SER A 67 7.60 4.56 -7.66
C SER A 67 8.42 5.12 -6.48
N GLY A 68 9.63 5.59 -6.74
CA GLY A 68 10.47 6.18 -5.69
C GLY A 68 9.87 7.44 -5.04
N ILE A 69 9.20 8.27 -5.83
CA ILE A 69 8.49 9.47 -5.32
C ILE A 69 7.29 9.05 -4.46
N GLU A 70 6.47 8.11 -4.93
CA GLU A 70 5.33 7.59 -4.18
C GLU A 70 5.80 6.98 -2.84
N PHE A 71 6.83 6.15 -2.87
CA PHE A 71 7.39 5.53 -1.66
C PHE A 71 7.82 6.58 -0.63
N SER A 72 8.51 7.62 -1.09
CA SER A 72 8.99 8.71 -0.24
C SER A 72 7.84 9.47 0.41
N ILE A 73 6.81 9.81 -0.37
CA ILE A 73 5.58 10.44 0.13
C ILE A 73 4.87 9.51 1.11
N GLY A 74 4.76 8.23 0.79
CA GLY A 74 4.13 7.23 1.64
C GLY A 74 4.83 7.10 2.98
N ILE A 75 6.15 7.09 3.04
CA ILE A 75 6.90 7.06 4.31
C ILE A 75 6.58 8.30 5.15
N ILE A 76 6.59 9.49 4.55
CA ILE A 76 6.25 10.74 5.25
C ILE A 76 4.84 10.64 5.82
N LEU A 77 3.88 10.15 5.03
CA LEU A 77 2.51 9.92 5.47
C LEU A 77 2.42 8.89 6.61
N SER A 78 3.23 7.83 6.58
CA SER A 78 3.28 6.83 7.63
C SER A 78 3.75 7.42 8.97
N ILE A 79 4.71 8.34 8.93
CA ILE A 79 5.24 9.02 10.11
C ILE A 79 4.17 9.95 10.68
N LEU A 80 3.49 10.73 9.82
CA LEU A 80 2.39 11.58 10.24
C LEU A 80 1.25 10.76 10.87
N TYR A 81 0.88 9.64 10.24
CA TYR A 81 -0.15 8.73 10.78
C TYR A 81 0.24 8.15 12.14
N LYS A 82 1.49 7.73 12.31
CA LYS A 82 2.01 7.23 13.59
C LYS A 82 1.95 8.30 14.68
N ASN A 83 2.29 9.55 14.35
CA ASN A 83 2.24 10.65 15.30
C ASN A 83 0.81 10.99 15.75
N LEU A 84 -0.18 10.77 14.88
CA LEU A 84 -1.60 11.01 15.21
C LEU A 84 -2.24 9.85 15.98
N ASN A 85 -1.94 8.60 15.61
CA ASN A 85 -2.66 7.42 16.10
C ASN A 85 -1.85 6.53 17.06
N GLU A 86 -0.67 7.01 17.51
CA GLU A 86 0.36 6.32 18.32
C GLU A 86 0.92 5.00 17.72
N SER A 87 0.21 4.41 16.76
CA SER A 87 0.47 3.12 16.15
C SER A 87 0.21 3.17 14.64
N LEU A 88 0.98 2.39 13.89
CA LEU A 88 0.80 2.23 12.43
C LEU A 88 -0.31 1.22 12.07
N ASN A 89 -0.97 0.66 13.09
CA ASN A 89 -2.01 -0.34 12.92
C ASN A 89 -3.31 0.36 12.52
N LEU A 90 -3.84 0.05 11.33
CA LEU A 90 -5.04 0.71 10.80
C LEU A 90 -6.30 0.33 11.58
N ASN A 91 -6.27 -0.78 12.32
CA ASN A 91 -7.43 -1.31 13.05
C ASN A 91 -7.55 -0.81 14.50
N SER A 92 -6.55 -0.11 15.06
CA SER A 92 -6.54 0.29 16.47
C SER A 92 -7.28 1.60 16.75
N SER A 93 -7.31 2.53 15.79
CA SER A 93 -7.89 3.87 15.98
C SER A 93 -9.39 3.88 16.26
N LEU A 94 -10.13 2.87 15.79
CA LEU A 94 -11.58 2.77 16.01
C LEU A 94 -11.99 2.30 17.41
N LYS A 95 -11.07 1.67 18.17
CA LYS A 95 -11.42 1.07 19.48
C LYS A 95 -11.13 1.98 20.68
N SER A 96 -10.11 2.82 20.63
CA SER A 96 -9.68 3.62 21.78
C SER A 96 -10.61 4.80 22.09
N GLU A 97 -11.10 5.53 21.08
CA GLU A 97 -11.97 6.69 21.29
C GLU A 97 -13.38 6.32 21.77
N GLN A 98 -13.95 5.21 21.26
CA GLN A 98 -15.27 4.77 21.71
C GLN A 98 -15.19 4.22 23.14
N GLN A 99 -14.21 3.37 23.47
CA GLN A 99 -14.11 2.80 24.80
C GLN A 99 -13.84 3.87 25.87
N THR A 100 -12.94 4.84 25.62
CA THR A 100 -12.64 5.88 26.61
C THR A 100 -13.86 6.76 26.92
N ASN A 101 -14.68 7.11 25.92
CA ASN A 101 -15.89 7.90 26.13
C ASN A 101 -17.01 7.12 26.83
N TYR A 102 -17.24 5.85 26.48
CA TYR A 102 -18.24 5.01 27.17
C TYR A 102 -17.84 4.71 28.62
N PHE A 103 -16.58 4.38 28.90
CA PHE A 103 -16.11 4.14 30.27
C PHE A 103 -16.10 5.40 31.13
N LYS A 104 -15.76 6.58 30.57
CA LYS A 104 -15.89 7.87 31.29
C LYS A 104 -17.35 8.15 31.68
N ASN A 105 -18.28 7.94 30.76
CA ASN A 105 -19.69 8.21 31.01
C ASN A 105 -20.27 7.24 32.06
N PHE A 106 -19.91 5.96 32.04
CA PHE A 106 -20.34 5.01 33.08
C PHE A 106 -19.76 5.31 34.46
N LYS A 107 -18.50 5.74 34.53
CA LYS A 107 -17.85 6.09 35.80
C LYS A 107 -18.47 7.36 36.40
N ASN A 108 -18.82 8.34 35.58
CA ASN A 108 -19.59 9.50 36.02
C ASN A 108 -20.99 9.12 36.50
N PHE A 109 -21.69 8.23 35.80
CA PHE A 109 -23.02 7.76 36.22
C PHE A 109 -22.99 7.03 37.57
N LYS A 110 -21.96 6.19 37.81
CA LYS A 110 -21.77 5.50 39.09
C LYS A 110 -21.40 6.44 40.24
N ASN A 111 -20.82 7.60 39.96
CA ASN A 111 -20.54 8.61 40.98
C ASN A 111 -21.75 9.53 41.27
N ILE A 112 -22.83 9.42 40.47
CA ILE A 112 -24.07 10.21 40.63
C ILE A 112 -25.17 9.42 41.39
N ILE A 113 -25.06 8.09 41.45
CA ILE A 113 -25.93 7.18 42.22
C ILE A 113 -25.27 6.84 43.55
#